data_AF-A0A7X8HGX7-F1
#
_entry.id   AF-A0A7X8HGX7-F1
#
_cell.length_a   1.000
_cell.length_b   1.000
_cell.length_c   1.000
_cell.angle_alpha   90.00
_cell.angle_beta   90.00
_cell.angle_gamma   90.00
#
_symmetry.space_group_name_H-M   'P 1'
#
loop_
_entity.id
_entity.type
_entity.pdbx_description
1 polymer ?
#
loop_
_entity_poly.entity_id
_entity_poly.type
_entity_poly.pdbx_seq_one_letter_code
_entity_poly.pdbx_strand_id
1 'polypeptide(L)'
;MKIFKTTVRRIILTTLILLQLFNSLVFAGVNPPREEIEQMIEKVAEKRAIPSVLLKSIARVESVYEHYRPNGTPKINGTNIGLMQVCNKHGGYDSEKLKYNIEYNIEAGADVLLNKWSMSSYQSVSSVGNMDPNILENWYFALWAYNGWAQSNNPNMLSNYAKKYTYQQLIYNIAEEEYSEKINNIDFSYLPSSGRPSRSLVVPTPAHTNSGKIVLYEKGDYVRTDGVGNSYHLRDNPAGKYIHELGLGQLAIIVDGPVLEKGYYWYKVSVDSSTEGWIERNWLLRTGDIDRGRYIFEDISFHWARKIIMDLYGKNIVSEAEYFHPDNFISKEEYCIMLNKSLEYADIDKESIKDRLTDEVNTVEENLEISGSPVILANLHPWAVEHIESIYEIGLVAEEDLHNPLGNLTRKEAALMVEKMFEIDEEYTSLDIESIFIDIDNLSEEEVKAIKVVYTNGLMSGKSQGRFNPEEFLTRAEAAVIMDKVSEKLN
;
A
#
# COMPACT_ATOMS: atom_id res chain seq x y z
N MET A 1 -18.64 64.33 -0.89
CA MET A 1 -17.96 63.21 -0.20
C MET A 1 -16.48 63.30 -0.54
N LYS A 2 -15.60 63.68 0.42
CA LYS A 2 -14.17 63.89 0.16
C LYS A 2 -13.50 62.55 -0.14
N ILE A 3 -13.29 62.26 -1.41
CA ILE A 3 -12.57 61.08 -1.90
C ILE A 3 -11.12 61.20 -1.41
N PHE A 4 -10.62 60.12 -0.79
CA PHE A 4 -9.36 60.01 -0.03
C PHE A 4 -8.16 60.84 -0.53
N LYS A 5 -7.31 61.32 0.39
CA LYS A 5 -6.02 61.98 0.09
C LYS A 5 -5.16 61.09 -0.83
N THR A 6 -4.40 61.69 -1.75
CA THR A 6 -3.59 61.03 -2.80
C THR A 6 -2.67 59.91 -2.27
N THR A 7 -2.09 60.08 -1.09
CA THR A 7 -1.25 59.06 -0.43
C THR A 7 -2.04 57.80 -0.05
N VAL A 8 -3.26 57.96 0.46
CA VAL A 8 -4.14 56.84 0.85
C VAL A 8 -4.60 56.07 -0.39
N ARG A 9 -4.86 56.76 -1.50
CA ARG A 9 -5.22 56.13 -2.78
C ARG A 9 -4.08 55.29 -3.36
N ARG A 10 -2.82 55.75 -3.22
CA ARG A 10 -1.64 54.97 -3.63
C ARG A 10 -1.46 53.72 -2.78
N ILE A 11 -1.58 53.84 -1.45
CA ILE A 11 -1.47 52.69 -0.53
C ILE A 11 -2.54 51.64 -0.85
N ILE A 12 -3.81 52.03 -0.97
CA ILE A 12 -4.90 51.11 -1.34
C ILE A 12 -4.62 50.42 -2.68
N LEU A 13 -4.15 51.16 -3.69
CA LEU A 13 -3.85 50.59 -5.00
C LEU A 13 -2.69 49.59 -4.95
N THR A 14 -1.61 49.91 -4.22
CA THR A 14 -0.50 48.97 -4.02
C THR A 14 -0.90 47.75 -3.22
N THR A 15 -1.73 47.89 -2.18
CA THR A 15 -2.25 46.77 -1.40
C THR A 15 -3.18 45.89 -2.24
N LEU A 16 -4.01 46.49 -3.11
CA LEU A 16 -4.87 45.73 -4.02
C LEU A 16 -4.06 44.97 -5.08
N ILE A 17 -3.01 45.61 -5.62
CA ILE A 17 -2.08 44.99 -6.57
C ILE A 17 -1.29 43.87 -5.89
N LEU A 18 -0.81 44.08 -4.66
CA LEU A 18 -0.13 43.04 -3.86
C LEU A 18 -1.07 41.88 -3.50
N LEU A 19 -2.33 42.15 -3.16
CA LEU A 19 -3.35 41.11 -2.93
C LEU A 19 -3.68 40.34 -4.22
N GLN A 20 -3.73 41.02 -5.37
CA GLN A 20 -3.90 40.36 -6.67
C GLN A 20 -2.67 39.52 -7.05
N LEU A 21 -1.46 40.02 -6.79
CA LEU A 21 -0.21 39.29 -7.03
C LEU A 21 -0.05 38.08 -6.10
N PHE A 22 -0.39 38.23 -4.81
CA PHE A 22 -0.42 37.13 -3.85
C PHE A 22 -1.49 36.09 -4.23
N ASN A 23 -2.70 36.51 -4.61
CA ASN A 23 -3.71 35.57 -5.12
C ASN A 23 -3.23 34.84 -6.38
N SER A 24 -2.57 35.52 -7.33
CA SER A 24 -2.06 34.84 -8.54
C SER A 24 -0.93 33.84 -8.27
N LEU A 25 -0.15 34.03 -7.20
CA LEU A 25 0.87 33.06 -6.76
C LEU A 25 0.26 31.90 -5.95
N VAL A 26 -0.82 32.14 -5.20
CA VAL A 26 -1.51 31.13 -4.37
C VAL A 26 -2.36 30.16 -5.21
N PHE A 27 -2.67 30.46 -6.47
CA PHE A 27 -3.45 29.57 -7.36
C PHE A 27 -2.63 28.85 -8.45
N ALA A 28 -1.30 28.98 -8.47
CA ALA A 28 -0.46 28.24 -9.40
C ALA A 28 -0.23 26.82 -8.86
N GLY A 29 -0.94 25.83 -9.42
CA GLY A 29 -0.76 24.44 -9.03
C GLY A 29 0.59 23.88 -9.46
N VAL A 30 1.21 23.08 -8.60
CA VAL A 30 2.50 22.42 -8.86
C VAL A 30 2.27 20.91 -8.88
N ASN A 31 2.85 20.23 -9.86
CA ASN A 31 2.83 18.76 -9.88
C ASN A 31 3.78 18.24 -8.79
N PRO A 32 3.32 17.35 -7.89
CA PRO A 32 4.21 16.63 -6.99
C PRO A 32 5.24 15.79 -7.76
N PRO A 33 6.31 15.31 -7.08
CA PRO A 33 7.19 14.29 -7.64
C PRO A 33 6.39 13.08 -8.14
N ARG A 34 6.91 12.41 -9.17
CA ARG A 34 6.23 11.27 -9.80
C ARG A 34 5.95 10.17 -8.78
N GLU A 35 6.90 9.90 -7.89
CA GLU A 35 6.80 8.88 -6.85
C GLU A 35 5.60 9.14 -5.92
N GLU A 36 5.38 10.40 -5.55
CA GLU A 36 4.23 10.80 -4.71
C GLU A 36 2.90 10.61 -5.45
N ILE A 37 2.86 10.93 -6.74
CA ILE A 37 1.66 10.70 -7.58
C ILE A 37 1.38 9.21 -7.72
N GLU A 38 2.41 8.39 -7.93
CA GLU A 38 2.25 6.94 -8.03
C GLU A 38 1.74 6.33 -6.72
N GLN A 39 2.22 6.80 -5.57
CA GLN A 39 1.69 6.40 -4.25
C GLN A 39 0.21 6.79 -4.08
N MET A 40 -0.19 8.00 -4.51
CA MET A 40 -1.61 8.39 -4.51
C MET A 40 -2.45 7.47 -5.41
N ILE A 41 -1.93 7.11 -6.59
CA ILE A 41 -2.60 6.18 -7.51
C ILE A 41 -2.73 4.80 -6.90
N GLU A 42 -1.69 4.28 -6.23
CA GLU A 42 -1.70 2.98 -5.57
C GLU A 42 -2.75 2.92 -4.46
N LYS A 43 -2.80 3.93 -3.58
CA LYS A 43 -3.81 4.04 -2.52
C LYS A 43 -5.23 3.99 -3.09
N VAL A 44 -5.50 4.75 -4.16
CA VAL A 44 -6.81 4.73 -4.83
C VAL A 44 -7.08 3.38 -5.50
N ALA A 45 -6.08 2.79 -6.15
CA ALA A 45 -6.22 1.50 -6.82
C ALA A 45 -6.58 0.38 -5.84
N GLU A 46 -5.88 0.30 -4.71
CA GLU A 46 -6.17 -0.62 -3.62
C GLU A 46 -7.58 -0.40 -3.08
N LYS A 47 -7.93 0.85 -2.76
CA LYS A 47 -9.26 1.23 -2.28
C LYS A 47 -10.38 0.83 -3.23
N ARG A 48 -10.13 0.88 -4.54
CA ARG A 48 -11.11 0.56 -5.59
C ARG A 48 -10.99 -0.85 -6.14
N ALA A 49 -10.10 -1.69 -5.63
CA ALA A 49 -9.80 -3.01 -6.19
C ALA A 49 -9.56 -3.00 -7.70
N ILE A 50 -8.70 -2.07 -8.13
CA ILE A 50 -8.20 -1.97 -9.50
C ILE A 50 -6.71 -2.31 -9.45
N PRO A 51 -6.15 -3.06 -10.41
CA PRO A 51 -4.72 -3.26 -10.47
C PRO A 51 -3.97 -1.93 -10.63
N SER A 52 -3.13 -1.57 -9.68
CA SER A 52 -2.48 -0.25 -9.61
C SER A 52 -1.64 0.06 -10.85
N VAL A 53 -0.97 -0.95 -11.40
CA VAL A 53 -0.18 -0.83 -12.64
C VAL A 53 -1.01 -0.28 -13.81
N LEU A 54 -2.30 -0.66 -13.91
CA LEU A 54 -3.17 -0.17 -14.97
C LEU A 54 -3.47 1.33 -14.81
N LEU A 55 -3.78 1.78 -13.59
CA LEU A 55 -4.04 3.20 -13.35
C LEU A 55 -2.78 4.06 -13.50
N LYS A 56 -1.62 3.57 -13.05
CA LYS A 56 -0.32 4.22 -13.27
C LYS A 56 -0.06 4.36 -14.78
N SER A 57 -0.16 3.26 -15.53
CA SER A 57 0.01 3.30 -16.99
C SER A 57 -1.01 4.22 -17.69
N ILE A 58 -2.26 4.30 -17.22
CA ILE A 58 -3.24 5.25 -17.75
C ILE A 58 -2.79 6.69 -17.48
N ALA A 59 -2.43 7.04 -16.24
CA ALA A 59 -1.93 8.37 -15.90
C ALA A 59 -0.71 8.77 -16.75
N ARG A 60 0.19 7.82 -16.99
CA ARG A 60 1.34 7.97 -17.87
C ARG A 60 0.93 8.31 -19.31
N VAL A 61 -0.01 7.57 -19.90
CA VAL A 61 -0.49 7.80 -21.27
C VAL A 61 -1.31 9.09 -21.39
N GLU A 62 -2.20 9.35 -20.44
CA GLU A 62 -3.16 10.45 -20.50
C GLU A 62 -2.50 11.81 -20.29
N SER A 63 -1.50 11.88 -19.40
CA SER A 63 -0.97 13.17 -18.99
C SER A 63 0.52 13.20 -18.67
N VAL A 64 1.26 12.09 -18.76
CA VAL A 64 2.68 12.03 -18.36
C VAL A 64 2.84 12.43 -16.89
N TYR A 65 1.90 11.99 -16.04
CA TYR A 65 1.84 12.35 -14.62
C TYR A 65 1.64 13.84 -14.33
N GLU A 66 1.17 14.64 -15.29
CA GLU A 66 0.93 16.07 -15.09
C GLU A 66 -0.54 16.37 -14.80
N HIS A 67 -0.82 16.91 -13.62
CA HIS A 67 -2.11 17.51 -13.29
C HIS A 67 -2.19 18.99 -13.70
N TYR A 68 -1.09 19.72 -13.57
CA TYR A 68 -0.95 21.14 -13.92
C TYR A 68 0.02 21.33 -15.10
N ARG A 69 -0.23 22.37 -15.90
CA ARG A 69 0.69 22.84 -16.94
C ARG A 69 1.88 23.58 -16.30
N PRO A 70 3.00 23.81 -17.02
CA PRO A 70 4.15 24.57 -16.50
C PRO A 70 3.82 26.00 -16.00
N ASN A 71 2.72 26.58 -16.45
CA ASN A 71 2.24 27.90 -16.00
C ASN A 71 1.34 27.84 -14.74
N GLY A 72 1.23 26.67 -14.09
CA GLY A 72 0.42 26.43 -12.91
C GLY A 72 -1.08 26.26 -13.13
N THR A 73 -1.56 26.36 -14.38
CA THR A 73 -2.98 26.15 -14.68
C THR A 73 -3.34 24.67 -14.76
N PRO A 74 -4.54 24.24 -14.36
CA PRO A 74 -4.98 22.85 -14.51
C PRO A 74 -4.85 22.36 -15.95
N LYS A 75 -4.41 21.11 -16.14
CA LYS A 75 -4.24 20.49 -17.46
C LYS A 75 -5.60 20.10 -18.03
N ILE A 76 -6.20 21.03 -18.78
CA ILE A 76 -7.51 20.84 -19.41
C ILE A 76 -7.35 20.70 -20.93
N ASN A 77 -8.00 19.67 -21.49
CA ASN A 77 -8.10 19.40 -22.93
C ASN A 77 -9.58 19.21 -23.31
N GLY A 78 -10.22 20.27 -23.83
CA GLY A 78 -11.66 20.26 -24.06
C GLY A 78 -12.44 20.12 -22.75
N THR A 79 -13.19 19.03 -22.58
CA THR A 79 -13.92 18.71 -21.34
C THR A 79 -13.18 17.75 -20.41
N ASN A 80 -11.94 17.35 -20.77
CA ASN A 80 -11.11 16.43 -19.99
C ASN A 80 -10.19 17.24 -19.06
N ILE A 81 -10.14 16.85 -17.78
CA ILE A 81 -9.49 17.64 -16.72
C ILE A 81 -8.44 16.79 -15.99
N GLY A 82 -7.26 17.37 -15.80
CA GLY A 82 -6.23 16.93 -14.86
C GLY A 82 -5.49 15.65 -15.26
N LEU A 83 -4.82 15.06 -14.27
CA LEU A 83 -3.94 13.90 -14.38
C LEU A 83 -4.55 12.71 -15.13
N MET A 84 -5.78 12.34 -14.79
CA MET A 84 -6.48 11.18 -15.38
C MET A 84 -7.32 11.54 -16.62
N GLN A 85 -7.26 12.80 -17.08
CA GLN A 85 -8.05 13.33 -18.20
C GLN A 85 -9.56 13.02 -18.07
N VAL A 86 -10.12 13.23 -16.88
CA VAL A 86 -11.52 12.92 -16.57
C VAL A 86 -12.47 13.83 -17.38
N CYS A 87 -13.31 13.23 -18.21
CA CYS A 87 -14.32 13.94 -18.99
C CYS A 87 -15.52 14.35 -18.12
N ASN A 88 -15.67 15.65 -17.84
CA ASN A 88 -16.77 16.15 -17.00
C ASN A 88 -17.88 16.87 -17.77
N LYS A 89 -18.13 16.48 -19.02
CA LYS A 89 -19.12 17.14 -19.90
C LYS A 89 -20.54 17.17 -19.31
N HIS A 90 -20.91 16.14 -18.55
CA HIS A 90 -22.25 15.99 -17.97
C HIS A 90 -22.35 16.43 -16.50
N GLY A 91 -21.27 16.97 -15.93
CA GLY A 91 -21.26 17.41 -14.53
C GLY A 91 -21.40 16.26 -13.52
N GLY A 92 -20.88 15.07 -13.85
CA GLY A 92 -20.92 13.90 -12.96
C GLY A 92 -19.96 14.01 -11.77
N TYR A 93 -19.02 14.96 -11.82
CA TYR A 93 -18.00 15.19 -10.80
C TYR A 93 -17.91 16.68 -10.43
N ASP A 94 -17.46 16.98 -9.22
CA ASP A 94 -17.11 18.34 -8.80
C ASP A 94 -15.96 18.90 -9.68
N SER A 95 -16.27 19.96 -10.44
CA SER A 95 -15.32 20.54 -11.40
C SER A 95 -14.16 21.28 -10.75
N GLU A 96 -14.34 21.84 -9.55
CA GLU A 96 -13.25 22.54 -8.86
C GLU A 96 -12.32 21.52 -8.21
N LYS A 97 -12.87 20.47 -7.59
CA LYS A 97 -12.03 19.37 -7.08
C LYS A 97 -11.26 18.67 -8.20
N LEU A 98 -11.87 18.42 -9.37
CA LEU A 98 -11.14 17.83 -10.50
C LEU A 98 -9.94 18.66 -10.98
N LYS A 99 -9.97 19.99 -10.81
CA LYS A 99 -8.92 20.90 -11.26
C LYS A 99 -7.81 21.13 -10.25
N TYR A 100 -8.12 20.99 -8.96
CA TYR A 100 -7.26 21.48 -7.89
C TYR A 100 -6.97 20.44 -6.79
N ASN A 101 -7.64 19.29 -6.82
CA ASN A 101 -7.37 18.17 -5.94
C ASN A 101 -6.93 16.96 -6.78
N ILE A 102 -5.63 16.63 -6.68
CA ILE A 102 -5.01 15.55 -7.46
C ILE A 102 -5.61 14.20 -7.08
N GLU A 103 -5.77 13.91 -5.79
CA GLU A 103 -6.34 12.66 -5.30
C GLU A 103 -7.78 12.46 -5.77
N TYR A 104 -8.62 13.51 -5.70
CA TYR A 104 -9.97 13.48 -6.23
C TYR A 104 -10.00 13.22 -7.74
N ASN A 105 -9.03 13.77 -8.50
CA ASN A 105 -8.91 13.50 -9.94
C ASN A 105 -8.50 12.05 -10.22
N ILE A 106 -7.63 11.47 -9.39
CA ILE A 106 -7.24 10.06 -9.45
C ILE A 106 -8.46 9.17 -9.14
N GLU A 107 -9.18 9.43 -8.05
CA GLU A 107 -10.40 8.71 -7.69
C GLU A 107 -11.47 8.78 -8.78
N ALA A 108 -11.70 9.96 -9.35
CA ALA A 108 -12.63 10.12 -10.46
C ALA A 108 -12.17 9.35 -11.71
N GLY A 109 -10.86 9.30 -11.99
CA GLY A 109 -10.29 8.48 -13.07
C GLY A 109 -10.50 6.97 -12.84
N ALA A 110 -10.28 6.50 -11.61
CA ALA A 110 -10.56 5.13 -11.20
C ALA A 110 -12.06 4.79 -11.39
N ASP A 111 -12.96 5.67 -10.96
CA ASP A 111 -14.41 5.51 -11.17
C ASP A 111 -14.77 5.49 -12.66
N VAL A 112 -14.14 6.31 -13.50
CA VAL A 112 -14.32 6.24 -14.96
C VAL A 112 -13.92 4.86 -15.48
N LEU A 113 -12.78 4.30 -15.04
CA LEU A 113 -12.34 2.97 -15.45
C LEU A 113 -13.31 1.88 -14.97
N LEU A 114 -13.81 1.94 -13.73
CA LEU A 114 -14.82 1.02 -13.21
C LEU A 114 -16.14 1.12 -13.98
N ASN A 115 -16.52 2.32 -14.43
CA ASN A 115 -17.66 2.49 -15.32
C ASN A 115 -17.43 1.79 -16.67
N LYS A 116 -16.21 1.82 -17.21
CA LYS A 116 -15.87 1.09 -18.45
C LYS A 116 -15.82 -0.42 -18.26
N TRP A 117 -15.35 -0.87 -17.10
CA TRP A 117 -15.42 -2.26 -16.69
C TRP A 117 -16.87 -2.74 -16.60
N SER A 118 -17.74 -1.95 -15.96
CA SER A 118 -19.20 -2.20 -15.89
C SER A 118 -19.83 -2.32 -17.28
N MET A 119 -19.42 -1.50 -18.25
CA MET A 119 -19.90 -1.64 -19.64
C MET A 119 -19.61 -3.03 -20.22
N SER A 120 -18.50 -3.68 -19.85
CA SER A 120 -18.18 -5.05 -20.27
C SER A 120 -19.05 -6.07 -19.53
N SER A 121 -19.18 -5.90 -18.21
CA SER A 121 -20.00 -6.72 -17.32
C SER A 121 -21.48 -6.83 -17.76
N TYR A 122 -22.05 -5.69 -18.20
CA TYR A 122 -23.42 -5.59 -18.68
C TYR A 122 -23.54 -5.60 -20.23
N GLN A 123 -22.54 -6.16 -20.92
CA GLN A 123 -22.57 -6.43 -22.37
C GLN A 123 -22.88 -5.20 -23.26
N SER A 124 -22.45 -4.01 -22.80
CA SER A 124 -22.43 -2.79 -23.61
C SER A 124 -21.16 -2.70 -24.47
N VAL A 125 -20.10 -3.39 -24.06
CA VAL A 125 -18.88 -3.67 -24.84
C VAL A 125 -18.45 -5.12 -24.60
N SER A 126 -17.51 -5.61 -25.43
CA SER A 126 -16.96 -6.96 -25.31
C SER A 126 -16.26 -7.18 -23.97
N SER A 127 -16.06 -8.45 -23.60
CA SER A 127 -15.40 -8.85 -22.34
C SER A 127 -14.34 -9.92 -22.58
N VAL A 128 -13.50 -10.16 -21.58
CA VAL A 128 -12.50 -11.24 -21.57
C VAL A 128 -12.82 -12.20 -20.43
N GLY A 129 -12.88 -13.49 -20.75
CA GLY A 129 -13.07 -14.58 -19.81
C GLY A 129 -14.28 -14.42 -18.91
N ASN A 130 -14.07 -14.73 -17.62
CA ASN A 130 -15.05 -14.57 -16.55
C ASN A 130 -15.08 -13.15 -15.95
N MET A 131 -14.32 -12.21 -16.53
CA MET A 131 -14.16 -10.86 -15.99
C MET A 131 -13.61 -10.86 -14.55
N ASP A 132 -12.75 -11.80 -14.15
CA ASP A 132 -12.07 -11.67 -12.84
C ASP A 132 -11.19 -10.40 -12.85
N PRO A 133 -11.45 -9.39 -11.98
CA PRO A 133 -10.69 -8.15 -11.97
C PRO A 133 -9.25 -8.36 -11.47
N ASN A 134 -8.94 -9.48 -10.83
CA ASN A 134 -7.59 -9.81 -10.37
C ASN A 134 -6.73 -10.44 -11.48
N ILE A 135 -7.23 -10.55 -12.72
CA ILE A 135 -6.44 -10.93 -13.89
C ILE A 135 -6.23 -9.69 -14.77
N LEU A 136 -4.98 -9.26 -14.95
CA LEU A 136 -4.65 -8.03 -15.68
C LEU A 136 -5.20 -8.04 -17.11
N GLU A 137 -5.11 -9.18 -17.79
CA GLU A 137 -5.57 -9.35 -19.16
C GLU A 137 -7.08 -9.17 -19.33
N ASN A 138 -7.86 -9.39 -18.26
CA ASN A 138 -9.31 -9.25 -18.34
C ASN A 138 -9.76 -7.79 -18.53
N TRP A 139 -8.88 -6.82 -18.26
CA TRP A 139 -9.16 -5.38 -18.39
C TRP A 139 -9.09 -4.85 -19.82
N TYR A 140 -8.69 -5.67 -20.81
CA TYR A 140 -8.43 -5.23 -22.19
C TYR A 140 -9.52 -4.33 -22.78
N PHE A 141 -10.79 -4.74 -22.69
CA PHE A 141 -11.90 -3.97 -23.26
C PHE A 141 -12.32 -2.78 -22.41
N ALA A 142 -12.11 -2.81 -21.10
CA ALA A 142 -12.29 -1.65 -20.24
C ALA A 142 -11.27 -0.55 -20.59
N LEU A 143 -10.01 -0.92 -20.87
CA LEU A 143 -8.97 0.01 -21.34
C LEU A 143 -9.31 0.61 -22.71
N TRP A 144 -9.78 -0.22 -23.65
CA TRP A 144 -10.26 0.27 -24.94
C TRP A 144 -11.41 1.26 -24.76
N ALA A 145 -12.37 0.95 -23.88
CA ALA A 145 -13.52 1.80 -23.59
C ALA A 145 -13.14 3.08 -22.81
N TYR A 146 -12.05 3.05 -22.03
CA TYR A 146 -11.49 4.22 -21.35
C TYR A 146 -11.07 5.27 -22.37
N ASN A 147 -10.37 4.84 -23.43
CA ASN A 147 -10.02 5.68 -24.57
C ASN A 147 -11.16 5.81 -25.61
N GLY A 148 -12.41 5.85 -25.14
CA GLY A 148 -13.59 6.20 -25.95
C GLY A 148 -14.12 5.11 -26.89
N TRP A 149 -13.68 3.86 -26.74
CA TRP A 149 -14.13 2.72 -27.57
C TRP A 149 -13.93 3.00 -29.08
N ALA A 150 -12.86 3.68 -29.47
CA ALA A 150 -12.62 4.08 -30.87
C ALA A 150 -12.24 2.87 -31.74
N GLN A 151 -12.72 2.79 -32.99
CA GLN A 151 -12.34 1.69 -33.90
C GLN A 151 -10.84 1.67 -34.24
N SER A 152 -10.16 2.82 -34.13
CA SER A 152 -8.70 2.93 -34.30
C SER A 152 -7.90 2.21 -33.21
N ASN A 153 -8.56 1.72 -32.16
CA ASN A 153 -7.96 0.86 -31.13
C ASN A 153 -8.19 -0.63 -31.41
N ASN A 154 -8.71 -1.00 -32.59
CA ASN A 154 -8.71 -2.37 -33.09
C ASN A 154 -7.31 -2.72 -33.63
N PRO A 155 -6.59 -3.70 -33.05
CA PRO A 155 -5.24 -4.06 -33.47
C PRO A 155 -5.17 -4.58 -34.92
N ASN A 156 -6.26 -5.16 -35.44
CA ASN A 156 -6.32 -5.64 -36.83
C ASN A 156 -6.36 -4.49 -37.87
N MET A 157 -6.47 -3.24 -37.41
CA MET A 157 -6.55 -2.05 -38.28
C MET A 157 -5.29 -1.17 -38.24
N LEU A 158 -4.24 -1.52 -37.50
CA LEU A 158 -3.09 -0.63 -37.30
C LEU A 158 -2.41 -0.17 -38.60
N SER A 159 -2.31 -1.05 -39.61
CA SER A 159 -1.76 -0.69 -40.93
C SER A 159 -2.56 0.39 -41.67
N ASN A 160 -3.85 0.54 -41.35
CA ASN A 160 -4.75 1.51 -41.98
C ASN A 160 -4.69 2.89 -41.29
N TYR A 161 -4.01 3.00 -40.17
CA TYR A 161 -3.85 4.24 -39.41
C TYR A 161 -2.36 4.60 -39.33
N ALA A 162 -2.04 5.89 -39.23
CA ALA A 162 -0.68 6.34 -38.93
C ALA A 162 -0.25 6.05 -37.47
N LYS A 163 -0.90 5.09 -36.81
CA LYS A 163 -0.77 4.80 -35.38
C LYS A 163 0.06 3.52 -35.20
N LYS A 164 1.16 3.61 -34.44
CA LYS A 164 2.05 2.47 -34.19
C LYS A 164 1.44 1.42 -33.25
N TYR A 165 0.68 1.85 -32.24
CA TYR A 165 0.15 0.99 -31.18
C TYR A 165 -1.31 1.35 -30.87
N THR A 166 -2.14 0.38 -30.47
CA THR A 166 -3.47 0.66 -29.90
C THR A 166 -3.32 1.29 -28.51
N TYR A 167 -4.39 1.87 -27.96
CA TYR A 167 -4.33 2.43 -26.60
C TYR A 167 -3.98 1.34 -25.57
N GLN A 168 -4.59 0.18 -25.67
CA GLN A 168 -4.35 -0.99 -24.82
C GLN A 168 -2.88 -1.40 -24.87
N GLN A 169 -2.29 -1.44 -26.06
CA GLN A 169 -0.88 -1.78 -26.21
C GLN A 169 0.05 -0.72 -25.59
N LEU A 170 -0.31 0.57 -25.63
CA LEU A 170 0.48 1.60 -24.93
C LEU A 170 0.48 1.36 -23.41
N ILE A 171 -0.67 1.03 -22.83
CA ILE A 171 -0.78 0.68 -21.41
C ILE A 171 0.08 -0.53 -21.06
N TYR A 172 0.04 -1.58 -21.89
CA TYR A 172 0.81 -2.81 -21.67
C TYR A 172 2.32 -2.56 -21.80
N ASN A 173 2.74 -1.77 -22.78
CA ASN A 173 4.15 -1.41 -22.93
C ASN A 173 4.65 -0.64 -21.70
N ILE A 174 3.89 0.33 -21.19
CA ILE A 174 4.29 1.06 -19.98
C ILE A 174 4.32 0.14 -18.76
N ALA A 175 3.37 -0.79 -18.64
CA ALA A 175 3.35 -1.78 -17.57
C ALA A 175 4.65 -2.62 -17.55
N GLU A 176 5.08 -3.09 -18.72
CA GLU A 176 6.30 -3.88 -18.89
C GLU A 176 7.57 -3.02 -18.72
N GLU A 177 7.65 -1.88 -19.40
CA GLU A 177 8.85 -1.03 -19.48
C GLU A 177 9.13 -0.26 -18.19
N GLU A 178 8.10 0.26 -17.52
CA GLU A 178 8.25 1.13 -16.34
C GLU A 178 8.00 0.39 -15.01
N TYR A 179 7.30 -0.75 -15.02
CA TYR A 179 6.96 -1.50 -13.79
C TYR A 179 7.36 -2.97 -13.81
N SER A 180 7.99 -3.47 -14.89
CA SER A 180 8.35 -4.89 -15.04
C SER A 180 7.16 -5.86 -14.94
N GLU A 181 5.95 -5.36 -15.22
CA GLU A 181 4.69 -6.11 -15.15
C GLU A 181 4.18 -6.38 -16.57
N LYS A 182 4.59 -7.51 -17.15
CA LYS A 182 4.21 -7.88 -18.51
C LYS A 182 2.75 -8.32 -18.58
N ILE A 183 1.94 -7.70 -19.42
CA ILE A 183 0.53 -8.08 -19.64
C ILE A 183 0.37 -8.75 -21.00
N ASN A 184 -0.26 -9.93 -21.04
CA ASN A 184 -0.42 -10.68 -22.27
C ASN A 184 -1.58 -10.15 -23.12
N ASN A 185 -1.39 -10.12 -24.44
CA ASN A 185 -2.48 -9.78 -25.33
C ASN A 185 -3.52 -10.89 -25.40
N ILE A 186 -4.78 -10.50 -25.60
CA ILE A 186 -5.82 -11.43 -26.04
C ILE A 186 -5.52 -11.95 -27.46
N ASP A 187 -6.10 -13.08 -27.83
CA ASP A 187 -6.01 -13.56 -29.20
C ASP A 187 -6.84 -12.65 -30.14
N PHE A 188 -6.15 -11.91 -31.01
CA PHE A 188 -6.77 -10.97 -31.94
C PHE A 188 -7.56 -11.65 -33.07
N SER A 189 -7.45 -12.97 -33.23
CA SER A 189 -8.26 -13.74 -34.19
C SER A 189 -9.76 -13.69 -33.88
N TYR A 190 -10.13 -13.44 -32.61
CA TYR A 190 -11.52 -13.23 -32.18
C TYR A 190 -12.06 -11.84 -32.54
N LEU A 191 -11.20 -10.89 -32.89
CA LEU A 191 -11.61 -9.52 -33.23
C LEU A 191 -11.93 -9.41 -34.72
N PRO A 192 -12.90 -8.55 -35.11
CA PRO A 192 -13.16 -8.31 -36.53
C PRO A 192 -11.94 -7.68 -37.21
N SER A 193 -11.79 -7.92 -38.51
CA SER A 193 -10.72 -7.32 -39.32
C SER A 193 -10.79 -5.80 -39.39
N SER A 194 -11.98 -5.22 -39.15
CA SER A 194 -12.19 -3.78 -39.07
C SER A 194 -13.36 -3.41 -38.14
N GLY A 195 -13.40 -2.16 -37.70
CA GLY A 195 -14.46 -1.65 -36.84
C GLY A 195 -14.33 -2.11 -35.39
N ARG A 196 -15.47 -2.07 -34.68
CA ARG A 196 -15.59 -2.47 -33.27
C ARG A 196 -16.10 -3.92 -33.19
N PRO A 197 -15.63 -4.73 -32.23
CA PRO A 197 -16.20 -6.05 -31.99
C PRO A 197 -17.67 -5.99 -31.55
N SER A 198 -18.37 -7.12 -31.66
CA SER A 198 -19.72 -7.25 -31.10
C SER A 198 -19.71 -6.98 -29.59
N ARG A 199 -20.73 -6.31 -29.08
CA ARG A 199 -20.90 -6.06 -27.64
C ARG A 199 -21.09 -7.35 -26.84
N SER A 200 -21.60 -8.40 -27.49
CA SER A 200 -21.76 -9.74 -26.89
C SER A 200 -20.52 -10.63 -27.01
N LEU A 201 -19.45 -10.15 -27.64
CA LEU A 201 -18.22 -10.93 -27.78
C LEU A 201 -17.58 -11.13 -26.40
N VAL A 202 -17.31 -12.38 -26.08
CA VAL A 202 -16.48 -12.79 -24.94
C VAL A 202 -15.26 -13.48 -25.51
N VAL A 203 -14.08 -12.90 -25.33
CA VAL A 203 -12.81 -13.49 -25.75
C VAL A 203 -12.29 -14.36 -24.60
N PRO A 204 -11.73 -15.56 -24.82
CA PRO A 204 -11.13 -16.34 -23.75
C PRO A 204 -10.01 -15.57 -23.05
N THR A 205 -9.86 -15.75 -21.73
CA THR A 205 -8.67 -15.31 -21.01
C THR A 205 -7.44 -16.01 -21.60
N PRO A 206 -6.33 -15.29 -21.86
CA PRO A 206 -5.09 -15.90 -22.34
C PRO A 206 -4.59 -17.03 -21.43
N ALA A 207 -3.83 -17.98 -21.99
CA ALA A 207 -3.29 -19.11 -21.23
C ALA A 207 -2.26 -18.69 -20.17
N HIS A 208 -1.56 -17.59 -20.42
CA HIS A 208 -0.64 -16.97 -19.48
C HIS A 208 -1.26 -15.66 -18.99
N THR A 209 -1.39 -15.53 -17.68
CA THR A 209 -2.05 -14.40 -17.03
C THR A 209 -1.22 -13.88 -15.89
N ASN A 210 -1.45 -12.61 -15.54
CA ASN A 210 -0.79 -11.97 -14.41
C ASN A 210 -1.82 -11.51 -13.37
N SER A 211 -1.44 -11.64 -12.11
CA SER A 211 -2.27 -11.23 -10.97
C SER A 211 -2.29 -9.71 -10.84
N GLY A 212 -3.48 -9.16 -10.59
CA GLY A 212 -3.68 -7.74 -10.27
C GLY A 212 -3.35 -7.38 -8.83
N LYS A 213 -3.00 -8.37 -7.99
CA LYS A 213 -2.68 -8.22 -6.55
C LYS A 213 -3.82 -7.53 -5.77
N ILE A 214 -5.07 -7.79 -6.14
CA ILE A 214 -6.23 -7.23 -5.44
C ILE A 214 -6.35 -7.82 -4.04
N VAL A 215 -6.35 -6.96 -3.02
CA VAL A 215 -6.60 -7.34 -1.63
C VAL A 215 -8.10 -7.59 -1.41
N LEU A 216 -8.41 -8.82 -1.01
CA LEU A 216 -9.74 -9.26 -0.62
C LEU A 216 -9.95 -9.10 0.90
N TYR A 217 -11.21 -9.11 1.30
CA TYR A 217 -11.64 -8.96 2.68
C TYR A 217 -12.13 -10.28 3.25
N GLU A 218 -12.19 -10.34 4.57
CA GLU A 218 -12.52 -11.53 5.33
C GLU A 218 -13.86 -11.34 6.05
N LYS A 219 -14.53 -12.46 6.33
CA LYS A 219 -15.69 -12.45 7.21
C LYS A 219 -15.29 -11.89 8.58
N GLY A 220 -16.07 -10.96 9.11
CA GLY A 220 -15.77 -10.25 10.35
C GLY A 220 -14.99 -8.95 10.15
N ASP A 221 -14.54 -8.62 8.94
CA ASP A 221 -13.97 -7.29 8.68
C ASP A 221 -15.05 -6.21 8.86
N TYR A 222 -14.70 -5.13 9.56
CA TYR A 222 -15.46 -3.89 9.59
C TYR A 222 -15.17 -3.10 8.33
N VAL A 223 -16.22 -2.61 7.69
CA VAL A 223 -16.13 -1.82 6.46
C VAL A 223 -17.00 -0.58 6.55
N ARG A 224 -16.68 0.41 5.73
CA ARG A 224 -17.57 1.53 5.43
C ARG A 224 -17.75 1.70 3.93
N THR A 225 -18.90 2.22 3.52
CA THR A 225 -19.07 2.65 2.14
C THR A 225 -18.18 3.86 1.84
N ASP A 226 -17.57 3.85 0.67
CA ASP A 226 -16.66 4.89 0.23
C ASP A 226 -16.64 5.00 -1.31
N GLY A 227 -16.52 6.22 -1.85
CA GLY A 227 -16.61 6.55 -3.28
C GLY A 227 -16.57 8.06 -3.51
N VAL A 228 -16.45 8.47 -4.76
CA VAL A 228 -16.74 9.85 -5.17
C VAL A 228 -18.25 10.12 -5.17
N GLY A 229 -19.07 9.07 -5.34
CA GLY A 229 -20.52 9.11 -5.20
C GLY A 229 -21.00 9.22 -3.75
N ASN A 230 -22.31 9.46 -3.57
CA ASN A 230 -22.94 9.58 -2.25
C ASN A 230 -23.97 8.49 -1.93
N SER A 231 -24.21 7.58 -2.87
CA SER A 231 -25.23 6.52 -2.78
C SER A 231 -24.65 5.18 -3.23
N TYR A 232 -24.87 4.15 -2.42
CA TYR A 232 -24.43 2.78 -2.66
C TYR A 232 -25.61 1.84 -2.50
N HIS A 233 -25.53 0.65 -3.09
CA HIS A 233 -26.72 -0.17 -3.26
C HIS A 233 -26.49 -1.60 -2.80
N LEU A 234 -27.26 -2.01 -1.78
CA LEU A 234 -27.34 -3.41 -1.39
C LEU A 234 -28.25 -4.18 -2.36
N ARG A 235 -27.90 -5.44 -2.57
CA ARG A 235 -28.64 -6.38 -3.42
C ARG A 235 -29.04 -7.65 -2.68
N ASP A 236 -30.10 -8.31 -3.16
CA ASP A 236 -30.58 -9.57 -2.59
C ASP A 236 -29.60 -10.74 -2.77
N ASN A 237 -28.84 -10.74 -3.86
CA ASN A 237 -27.79 -11.69 -4.22
C ASN A 237 -26.63 -10.96 -4.94
N PRO A 238 -25.45 -11.59 -5.13
CA PRO A 238 -24.39 -11.06 -5.99
C PRO A 238 -24.94 -10.68 -7.37
N ALA A 239 -24.74 -9.42 -7.78
CA ALA A 239 -25.31 -8.84 -9.01
C ALA A 239 -26.84 -8.97 -9.16
N GLY A 240 -27.55 -9.16 -8.04
CA GLY A 240 -28.98 -9.35 -7.97
C GLY A 240 -29.79 -8.05 -8.04
N LYS A 241 -31.02 -8.11 -7.52
CA LYS A 241 -31.93 -6.96 -7.49
C LYS A 241 -31.53 -6.01 -6.38
N TYR A 242 -31.67 -4.71 -6.65
CA TYR A 242 -31.58 -3.68 -5.63
C TYR A 242 -32.58 -3.95 -4.50
N ILE A 243 -32.15 -3.78 -3.25
CA ILE A 243 -33.01 -3.90 -2.07
C ILE A 243 -32.93 -2.68 -1.13
N HIS A 244 -31.79 -2.00 -1.07
CA HIS A 244 -31.57 -0.91 -0.12
C HIS A 244 -30.47 0.05 -0.59
N GLU A 245 -30.56 1.32 -0.22
CA GLU A 245 -29.53 2.33 -0.49
C GLU A 245 -28.77 2.69 0.80
N LEU A 246 -27.45 2.79 0.69
CA LEU A 246 -26.58 3.25 1.77
C LEU A 246 -25.99 4.62 1.40
N GLY A 247 -25.79 5.48 2.38
CA GLY A 247 -25.07 6.74 2.21
C GLY A 247 -23.55 6.55 2.25
N LEU A 248 -22.80 7.63 2.00
CA LEU A 248 -21.35 7.70 2.21
C LEU A 248 -20.98 7.47 3.69
N GLY A 249 -19.96 6.65 3.93
CA GLY A 249 -19.46 6.37 5.27
C GLY A 249 -20.33 5.43 6.11
N GLN A 250 -21.32 4.78 5.51
CA GLN A 250 -22.18 3.82 6.20
C GLN A 250 -21.34 2.62 6.67
N LEU A 251 -21.30 2.41 7.98
CA LEU A 251 -20.60 1.29 8.60
C LEU A 251 -21.38 -0.02 8.40
N ALA A 252 -20.65 -1.11 8.20
CA ALA A 252 -21.17 -2.47 8.13
C ALA A 252 -20.11 -3.51 8.52
N ILE A 253 -20.53 -4.74 8.73
CA ILE A 253 -19.66 -5.91 8.97
C ILE A 253 -19.80 -6.87 7.81
N ILE A 254 -18.70 -7.43 7.30
CA ILE A 254 -18.74 -8.50 6.31
C ILE A 254 -19.20 -9.79 6.99
N VAL A 255 -20.28 -10.38 6.48
CA VAL A 255 -20.84 -11.62 7.01
C VAL A 255 -20.66 -12.82 6.08
N ASP A 256 -20.45 -12.57 4.78
CA ASP A 256 -20.23 -13.61 3.76
C ASP A 256 -19.52 -13.05 2.50
N GLY A 257 -19.01 -13.95 1.66
CA GLY A 257 -18.20 -13.63 0.47
C GLY A 257 -16.68 -13.75 0.70
N PRO A 258 -15.85 -13.44 -0.30
CA PRO A 258 -16.23 -12.90 -1.62
C PRO A 258 -16.91 -13.93 -2.55
N VAL A 259 -17.81 -13.45 -3.40
CA VAL A 259 -18.33 -14.18 -4.57
C VAL A 259 -18.01 -13.40 -5.84
N LEU A 260 -17.29 -14.00 -6.78
CA LEU A 260 -17.03 -13.40 -8.09
C LEU A 260 -18.27 -13.58 -9.00
N GLU A 261 -18.95 -12.48 -9.30
CA GLU A 261 -20.11 -12.47 -10.20
C GLU A 261 -20.12 -11.19 -11.01
N LYS A 262 -20.40 -11.29 -12.32
CA LYS A 262 -20.42 -10.12 -13.24
C LYS A 262 -19.15 -9.26 -13.18
N GLY A 263 -18.01 -9.90 -12.91
CA GLY A 263 -16.70 -9.25 -12.84
C GLY A 263 -16.47 -8.37 -11.62
N TYR A 264 -17.21 -8.61 -10.53
CA TYR A 264 -16.99 -7.96 -9.25
C TYR A 264 -16.87 -9.01 -8.16
N TYR A 265 -16.03 -8.76 -7.15
CA TYR A 265 -16.09 -9.48 -5.90
C TYR A 265 -17.20 -8.88 -5.03
N TRP A 266 -18.24 -9.66 -4.80
CA TRP A 266 -19.39 -9.29 -3.98
C TRP A 266 -19.21 -9.78 -2.56
N TYR A 267 -19.53 -8.91 -1.60
CA TYR A 267 -19.57 -9.24 -0.18
C TYR A 267 -20.97 -9.02 0.36
N LYS A 268 -21.41 -9.94 1.22
CA LYS A 268 -22.62 -9.73 2.01
C LYS A 268 -22.23 -8.95 3.25
N VAL A 269 -22.91 -7.84 3.49
CA VAL A 269 -22.65 -6.96 4.62
C VAL A 269 -23.89 -6.79 5.48
N SER A 270 -23.70 -6.77 6.80
CA SER A 270 -24.72 -6.45 7.79
C SER A 270 -24.48 -5.05 8.32
N VAL A 271 -25.44 -4.15 8.12
CA VAL A 271 -25.38 -2.76 8.60
C VAL A 271 -25.96 -2.67 10.02
N ASP A 272 -27.07 -3.36 10.25
CA ASP A 272 -27.75 -3.47 11.54
C ASP A 272 -28.58 -4.78 11.57
N SER A 273 -29.36 -5.00 12.65
CA SER A 273 -30.15 -6.23 12.82
C SER A 273 -31.25 -6.46 11.76
N SER A 274 -31.59 -5.43 10.98
CA SER A 274 -32.66 -5.44 9.97
C SER A 274 -32.17 -5.20 8.54
N THR A 275 -30.93 -4.73 8.37
CA THR A 275 -30.38 -4.32 7.08
C THR A 275 -29.15 -5.14 6.73
N GLU A 276 -29.30 -6.05 5.77
CA GLU A 276 -28.23 -6.89 5.22
C GLU A 276 -28.39 -7.03 3.70
N GLY A 277 -27.28 -7.14 2.97
CA GLY A 277 -27.31 -7.41 1.54
C GLY A 277 -25.94 -7.46 0.89
N TRP A 278 -25.90 -7.71 -0.42
CA TRP A 278 -24.67 -7.84 -1.21
C TRP A 278 -24.27 -6.52 -1.86
N ILE A 279 -22.99 -6.19 -1.80
CA ILE A 279 -22.38 -4.99 -2.40
C ILE A 279 -21.00 -5.32 -2.98
N GLU A 280 -20.63 -4.60 -4.04
CA GLU A 280 -19.33 -4.73 -4.69
C GLU A 280 -18.19 -4.24 -3.79
N ARG A 281 -17.08 -4.97 -3.78
CA ARG A 281 -15.89 -4.63 -2.98
C ARG A 281 -15.32 -3.24 -3.28
N ASN A 282 -15.45 -2.76 -4.51
CA ASN A 282 -14.90 -1.48 -4.97
C ASN A 282 -15.41 -0.27 -4.17
N TRP A 283 -16.56 -0.44 -3.50
CA TRP A 283 -17.24 0.58 -2.72
C TRP A 283 -17.11 0.40 -1.21
N LEU A 284 -16.36 -0.61 -0.77
CA LEU A 284 -16.07 -0.87 0.63
C LEU A 284 -14.62 -0.51 0.94
N LEU A 285 -14.43 0.24 2.02
CA LEU A 285 -13.14 0.44 2.66
C LEU A 285 -13.13 -0.32 3.98
N ARG A 286 -12.17 -1.22 4.17
CA ARG A 286 -11.92 -1.89 5.44
C ARG A 286 -11.42 -0.88 6.47
N THR A 287 -11.96 -0.98 7.68
CA THR A 287 -11.69 -0.08 8.81
C THR A 287 -11.37 -0.81 10.11
N GLY A 288 -11.34 -2.15 10.11
CA GLY A 288 -11.16 -2.95 11.31
C GLY A 288 -11.61 -4.39 11.13
N ASP A 289 -11.67 -5.12 12.24
CA ASP A 289 -12.25 -6.46 12.33
C ASP A 289 -12.86 -6.73 13.70
N ILE A 290 -13.66 -7.80 13.80
CA ILE A 290 -14.36 -8.18 15.03
C ILE A 290 -13.45 -8.51 16.20
N ASP A 291 -12.22 -8.98 15.95
CA ASP A 291 -11.32 -9.43 17.01
C ASP A 291 -10.52 -8.26 17.59
N ARG A 292 -10.08 -7.33 16.73
CA ARG A 292 -9.16 -6.22 17.07
C ARG A 292 -9.82 -4.86 17.12
N GLY A 293 -11.10 -4.77 16.77
CA GLY A 293 -11.81 -3.49 16.73
C GLY A 293 -11.50 -2.67 15.48
N ARG A 294 -11.69 -1.35 15.58
CA ARG A 294 -11.32 -0.43 14.50
C ARG A 294 -9.80 -0.27 14.44
N TYR A 295 -9.26 -0.27 13.23
CA TYR A 295 -7.84 0.00 13.01
C TYR A 295 -7.53 1.44 13.38
N ILE A 296 -6.45 1.61 14.14
CA ILE A 296 -5.98 2.91 14.64
C ILE A 296 -5.10 3.62 13.60
N PHE A 297 -4.37 2.84 12.78
CA PHE A 297 -3.50 3.37 11.74
C PHE A 297 -4.23 3.42 10.39
N GLU A 298 -4.14 4.54 9.68
CA GLU A 298 -4.89 4.72 8.43
C GLU A 298 -4.32 3.87 7.27
N ASP A 299 -3.01 3.59 7.29
CA ASP A 299 -2.26 2.95 6.20
C ASP A 299 -2.15 1.42 6.29
N ILE A 300 -2.78 0.79 7.29
CA ILE A 300 -2.75 -0.69 7.42
C ILE A 300 -3.99 -1.37 6.84
N SER A 301 -4.99 -0.59 6.39
CA SER A 301 -6.29 -1.10 5.95
C SER A 301 -6.20 -2.13 4.82
N PHE A 302 -5.13 -2.15 4.03
CA PHE A 302 -4.89 -3.13 2.96
C PHE A 302 -3.64 -3.99 3.18
N HIS A 303 -2.89 -3.72 4.25
CA HIS A 303 -1.59 -4.32 4.47
C HIS A 303 -1.71 -5.74 5.05
N TRP A 304 -0.77 -6.62 4.68
CA TRP A 304 -0.76 -8.02 5.13
C TRP A 304 -0.53 -8.14 6.64
N ALA A 305 0.30 -7.27 7.21
CA ALA A 305 0.65 -7.27 8.64
C ALA A 305 -0.41 -6.59 9.54
N ARG A 306 -1.53 -6.10 9.00
CA ARG A 306 -2.50 -5.26 9.73
C ARG A 306 -2.95 -5.85 11.07
N LYS A 307 -3.17 -7.17 11.13
CA LYS A 307 -3.66 -7.86 12.32
C LYS A 307 -2.58 -7.88 13.40
N ILE A 308 -1.37 -8.25 13.02
CA ILE A 308 -0.19 -8.28 13.89
C ILE A 308 0.10 -6.89 14.44
N ILE A 309 0.06 -5.85 13.59
CA ILE A 309 0.27 -4.46 14.02
C ILE A 309 -0.76 -4.05 15.08
N MET A 310 -2.03 -4.42 14.89
CA MET A 310 -3.09 -4.16 15.87
C MET A 310 -2.96 -4.99 17.15
N ASP A 311 -2.46 -6.23 17.06
CA ASP A 311 -2.17 -7.06 18.23
C ASP A 311 -1.04 -6.43 19.05
N LEU A 312 0.04 -5.99 18.41
CA LEU A 312 1.13 -5.27 19.08
C LEU A 312 0.69 -3.94 19.69
N TYR A 313 -0.24 -3.23 19.05
CA TYR A 313 -0.86 -2.04 19.64
C TYR A 313 -1.64 -2.40 20.92
N GLY A 314 -2.46 -3.46 20.88
CA GLY A 314 -3.18 -3.96 22.06
C GLY A 314 -2.27 -4.42 23.20
N LYS A 315 -1.05 -4.87 22.87
CA LYS A 315 0.02 -5.25 23.80
C LYS A 315 0.85 -4.06 24.32
N ASN A 316 0.56 -2.83 23.89
CA ASN A 316 1.35 -1.60 24.14
C ASN A 316 2.79 -1.61 23.60
N ILE A 317 3.12 -2.55 22.71
CA ILE A 317 4.43 -2.65 22.05
C ILE A 317 4.56 -1.55 20.97
N VAL A 318 3.48 -1.31 20.23
CA VAL A 318 3.38 -0.20 19.28
C VAL A 318 2.50 0.90 19.86
N SER A 319 2.96 2.15 19.78
CA SER A 319 2.23 3.31 20.27
C SER A 319 1.20 3.83 19.23
N GLU A 320 0.20 4.57 19.70
CA GLU A 320 -0.78 5.25 18.82
C GLU A 320 -0.11 6.30 17.91
N ALA A 321 -0.48 6.31 16.64
CA ALA A 321 -0.09 7.30 15.64
C ALA A 321 -1.14 7.32 14.49
N GLU A 322 -1.11 8.36 13.66
CA GLU A 322 -1.97 8.44 12.46
C GLU A 322 -1.63 7.34 11.44
N TYR A 323 -0.33 7.07 11.26
CA TYR A 323 0.19 6.08 10.32
C TYR A 323 1.19 5.15 11.00
N PHE A 324 1.19 3.88 10.60
CA PHE A 324 2.18 2.92 11.05
C PHE A 324 3.42 2.89 10.15
N HIS A 325 3.29 3.25 8.87
CA HIS A 325 4.30 3.16 7.82
C HIS A 325 4.88 1.75 7.65
N PRO A 326 4.05 0.72 7.37
CA PRO A 326 4.45 -0.68 7.42
C PRO A 326 5.59 -1.04 6.45
N ASP A 327 5.65 -0.39 5.29
CA ASP A 327 6.64 -0.66 4.24
C ASP A 327 7.92 0.20 4.35
N ASN A 328 7.95 1.18 5.27
CA ASN A 328 9.18 1.90 5.54
C ASN A 328 10.17 0.99 6.28
N PHE A 329 11.46 1.20 6.04
CA PHE A 329 12.50 0.54 6.81
C PHE A 329 12.47 1.04 8.26
N ILE A 330 12.64 0.11 9.20
CA ILE A 330 12.71 0.42 10.63
C ILE A 330 14.14 0.87 10.99
N SER A 331 14.26 1.86 11.88
CA SER A 331 15.58 2.22 12.42
C SER A 331 16.01 1.25 13.53
N LYS A 332 17.31 1.20 13.82
CA LYS A 332 17.82 0.43 14.96
C LYS A 332 17.18 0.88 16.27
N GLU A 333 17.04 2.20 16.45
CA GLU A 333 16.38 2.83 17.60
C GLU A 333 14.94 2.34 17.78
N GLU A 334 14.13 2.38 16.71
CA GLU A 334 12.74 1.94 16.76
C GLU A 334 12.62 0.45 17.06
N TYR A 335 13.49 -0.39 16.47
CA TYR A 335 13.50 -1.82 16.73
C TYR A 335 13.83 -2.15 18.18
N CYS A 336 14.84 -1.50 18.74
CA CYS A 336 15.23 -1.64 20.15
C CYS A 336 14.08 -1.28 21.11
N ILE A 337 13.31 -0.26 20.77
CA ILE A 337 12.15 0.16 21.57
C ILE A 337 11.04 -0.88 21.51
N MET A 338 10.73 -1.41 20.32
CA MET A 338 9.75 -2.49 20.20
C MET A 338 10.21 -3.74 20.95
N LEU A 339 11.51 -4.06 20.93
CA LEU A 339 12.09 -5.17 21.67
C LEU A 339 11.94 -4.98 23.18
N ASN A 340 12.35 -3.83 23.72
CA ASN A 340 12.21 -3.55 25.15
C ASN A 340 10.75 -3.64 25.61
N LYS A 341 9.82 -3.08 24.84
CA LYS A 341 8.39 -3.16 25.15
C LYS A 341 7.83 -4.58 25.04
N SER A 342 8.38 -5.42 24.16
CA SER A 342 8.01 -6.83 24.07
C SER A 342 8.45 -7.60 25.33
N LEU A 343 9.65 -7.29 25.86
CA LEU A 343 10.13 -7.84 27.14
C LEU A 343 9.25 -7.41 28.31
N GLU A 344 8.89 -6.12 28.36
CA GLU A 344 8.00 -5.58 29.39
C GLU A 344 6.61 -6.21 29.33
N TYR A 345 6.07 -6.42 28.13
CA TYR A 345 4.79 -7.07 27.94
C TYR A 345 4.79 -8.52 28.44
N ALA A 346 5.89 -9.25 28.21
CA ALA A 346 6.03 -10.64 28.65
C ALA A 346 6.37 -10.79 30.16
N ASP A 347 6.44 -9.68 30.91
CA ASP A 347 6.77 -9.64 32.35
C ASP A 347 8.05 -10.43 32.68
N ILE A 348 9.04 -10.40 31.77
CA ILE A 348 10.28 -11.14 31.94
C ILE A 348 11.13 -10.49 33.01
N ASP A 349 11.63 -11.30 33.95
CA ASP A 349 12.67 -10.89 34.88
C ASP A 349 13.97 -10.60 34.11
N LYS A 350 14.21 -9.33 33.83
CA LYS A 350 15.37 -8.82 33.11
C LYS A 350 16.70 -9.22 33.78
N GLU A 351 16.73 -9.38 35.10
CA GLU A 351 17.93 -9.87 35.81
C GLU A 351 18.21 -11.34 35.47
N SER A 352 17.18 -12.17 35.29
CA SER A 352 17.38 -13.56 34.86
C SER A 352 17.97 -13.68 33.45
N ILE A 353 17.61 -12.76 32.53
CA ILE A 353 18.24 -12.67 31.21
C ILE A 353 19.70 -12.27 31.39
N LYS A 354 19.95 -11.21 32.16
CA LYS A 354 21.30 -10.69 32.40
C LYS A 354 22.21 -11.75 32.99
N ASP A 355 21.75 -12.49 34.00
CA ASP A 355 22.50 -13.59 34.62
C ASP A 355 22.90 -14.65 33.57
N ARG A 356 21.94 -15.12 32.76
CA ARG A 356 22.21 -16.07 31.67
C ARG A 356 23.26 -15.57 30.68
N LEU A 357 23.20 -14.29 30.32
CA LEU A 357 24.14 -13.69 29.36
C LEU A 357 25.51 -13.43 29.97
N THR A 358 25.59 -13.08 31.26
CA THR A 358 26.88 -12.89 31.95
C THR A 358 27.63 -14.20 32.20
N ASP A 359 26.92 -15.33 32.36
CA ASP A 359 27.53 -16.66 32.49
C ASP A 359 28.20 -17.13 31.17
N GLU A 360 27.69 -16.73 30.00
CA GLU A 360 28.35 -16.99 28.71
C GLU A 360 29.63 -16.14 28.53
N VAL A 361 29.62 -14.89 29.00
CA VAL A 361 30.73 -13.92 28.87
C VAL A 361 31.91 -14.22 29.79
N ASN A 362 31.72 -14.95 30.90
CA ASN A 362 32.80 -15.37 31.81
C ASN A 362 33.84 -16.34 31.20
N THR A 363 33.79 -16.60 29.89
CA THR A 363 34.83 -17.31 29.13
C THR A 363 35.72 -16.42 28.25
N VAL A 364 35.44 -15.11 28.12
CA VAL A 364 36.29 -14.17 27.35
C VAL A 364 36.42 -12.83 28.08
N GLU A 365 37.60 -12.68 28.72
CA GLU A 365 38.23 -11.48 29.31
C GLU A 365 37.40 -10.44 30.10
N GLU A 366 37.77 -10.34 31.38
CA GLU A 366 37.44 -9.28 32.33
C GLU A 366 37.84 -7.86 31.85
N ASN A 367 37.05 -6.90 32.35
CA ASN A 367 37.34 -5.48 32.58
C ASN A 367 36.83 -4.49 31.53
N LEU A 368 35.62 -3.98 31.74
CA LEU A 368 35.27 -2.59 31.42
C LEU A 368 34.31 -2.06 32.50
N GLU A 369 34.84 -1.26 33.44
CA GLU A 369 34.03 -0.36 34.27
C GLU A 369 33.40 0.70 33.36
N ILE A 370 32.10 0.58 33.05
CA ILE A 370 31.36 1.62 32.34
C ILE A 370 30.83 2.63 33.36
N SER A 371 31.74 3.46 33.88
CA SER A 371 31.39 4.67 34.63
C SER A 371 31.13 5.81 33.64
N GLY A 372 29.95 5.83 33.05
CA GLY A 372 29.44 6.94 32.24
C GLY A 372 28.40 6.45 31.23
N SER A 373 27.27 7.17 31.08
CA SER A 373 26.31 6.92 30.00
C SER A 373 27.06 6.78 28.67
N PRO A 374 26.81 5.71 27.87
CA PRO A 374 27.45 5.53 26.58
C PRO A 374 27.34 6.80 25.73
N VAL A 375 28.42 7.18 25.05
CA VAL A 375 28.44 8.34 24.13
C VAL A 375 27.30 8.24 23.09
N ILE A 376 26.86 7.02 22.81
CA ILE A 376 25.77 6.64 21.92
C ILE A 376 24.42 7.24 22.35
N LEU A 377 24.14 7.37 23.66
CA LEU A 377 22.85 7.89 24.15
C LEU A 377 22.62 9.36 23.74
N ALA A 378 23.69 10.12 23.45
CA ALA A 378 23.59 11.52 23.03
C ALA A 378 22.99 11.72 21.64
N ASN A 379 22.99 10.68 20.79
CA ASN A 379 22.46 10.73 19.42
C ASN A 379 21.06 10.11 19.29
N LEU A 380 20.46 9.67 20.40
CA LEU A 380 19.12 9.12 20.44
C LEU A 380 18.09 10.23 20.62
N HIS A 381 16.87 9.95 20.18
CA HIS A 381 15.76 10.77 20.61
C HIS A 381 15.53 10.62 22.12
N PRO A 382 15.17 11.70 22.84
CA PRO A 382 15.00 11.64 24.30
C PRO A 382 14.02 10.56 24.79
N TRP A 383 13.01 10.24 23.98
CA TRP A 383 12.01 9.23 24.30
C TRP A 383 12.49 7.78 24.07
N ALA A 384 13.62 7.58 23.39
CA ALA A 384 14.20 6.27 23.13
C ALA A 384 15.25 5.86 24.18
N VAL A 385 15.81 6.84 24.90
CA VAL A 385 16.96 6.65 25.80
C VAL A 385 16.70 5.58 26.86
N GLU A 386 15.60 5.67 27.61
CA GLU A 386 15.28 4.74 28.70
C GLU A 386 15.09 3.29 28.18
N HIS A 387 14.44 3.14 27.02
CA HIS A 387 14.25 1.84 26.41
C HIS A 387 15.56 1.20 25.98
N ILE A 388 16.44 1.98 25.35
CA ILE A 388 17.72 1.49 24.83
C ILE A 388 18.72 1.23 25.95
N GLU A 389 18.74 2.08 26.98
CA GLU A 389 19.54 1.86 28.18
C GLU A 389 19.14 0.55 28.86
N SER A 390 17.84 0.25 28.97
CA SER A 390 17.37 -0.99 29.58
C SER A 390 17.81 -2.26 28.84
N ILE A 391 17.80 -2.28 27.51
CA ILE A 391 18.24 -3.46 26.73
C ILE A 391 19.78 -3.59 26.69
N TYR A 392 20.49 -2.46 26.81
CA TYR A 392 21.94 -2.43 26.90
C TYR A 392 22.43 -2.98 28.25
N GLU A 393 21.80 -2.57 29.36
CA GLU A 393 22.17 -3.00 30.71
C GLU A 393 21.99 -4.52 30.96
N ILE A 394 21.09 -5.16 30.22
CA ILE A 394 20.90 -6.62 30.26
C ILE A 394 21.80 -7.37 29.28
N GLY A 395 22.57 -6.67 28.44
CA GLY A 395 23.54 -7.28 27.52
C GLY A 395 22.95 -7.82 26.20
N LEU A 396 21.70 -7.49 25.88
CA LEU A 396 21.09 -7.91 24.59
C LEU A 396 21.74 -7.20 23.40
N VAL A 397 22.10 -5.93 23.56
CA VAL A 397 22.76 -5.12 22.54
C VAL A 397 24.08 -4.58 23.06
N ALA A 398 25.10 -4.55 22.20
CA ALA A 398 26.41 -3.97 22.47
C ALA A 398 26.54 -2.55 21.90
N GLU A 399 27.64 -1.87 22.22
CA GLU A 399 27.93 -0.52 21.70
C GLU A 399 28.07 -0.53 20.17
N GLU A 400 28.64 -1.59 19.61
CA GLU A 400 28.82 -1.80 18.18
C GLU A 400 27.47 -1.91 17.44
N ASP A 401 26.49 -2.60 18.05
CA ASP A 401 25.15 -2.79 17.49
C ASP A 401 24.41 -1.46 17.35
N LEU A 402 24.64 -0.56 18.31
CA LEU A 402 23.99 0.75 18.41
C LEU A 402 24.74 1.85 17.63
N HIS A 403 25.78 1.53 16.87
CA HIS A 403 26.37 2.48 15.94
C HIS A 403 25.34 2.94 14.89
N ASN A 404 25.19 4.26 14.76
CA ASN A 404 24.18 4.93 13.92
C ASN A 404 22.74 4.46 14.24
N PRO A 405 22.20 4.80 15.42
CA PRO A 405 20.92 4.25 15.89
C PRO A 405 19.71 4.71 15.06
N LEU A 406 19.84 5.86 14.38
CA LEU A 406 18.82 6.38 13.46
C LEU A 406 18.89 5.76 12.05
N GLY A 407 19.91 4.93 11.78
CA GLY A 407 20.04 4.20 10.53
C GLY A 407 19.07 3.02 10.44
N ASN A 408 18.77 2.61 9.20
CA ASN A 408 17.93 1.45 8.94
C ASN A 408 18.62 0.17 9.41
N LEU A 409 17.84 -0.70 10.05
CA LEU A 409 18.31 -1.99 10.56
C LEU A 409 18.31 -3.05 9.45
N THR A 410 19.40 -3.79 9.30
CA THR A 410 19.46 -4.96 8.40
C THR A 410 18.84 -6.20 9.06
N ARG A 411 18.41 -7.16 8.24
CA ARG A 411 17.87 -8.43 8.73
C ARG A 411 18.86 -9.21 9.59
N LYS A 412 20.15 -9.14 9.27
CA LYS A 412 21.22 -9.76 10.06
C LYS A 412 21.38 -9.10 11.43
N GLU A 413 21.44 -7.77 11.49
CA GLU A 413 21.52 -7.04 12.76
C GLU A 413 20.29 -7.32 13.62
N ALA A 414 19.10 -7.37 13.03
CA ALA A 414 17.87 -7.75 13.74
C ALA A 414 17.97 -9.15 14.37
N ALA A 415 18.58 -10.11 13.65
CA ALA A 415 18.79 -11.46 14.17
C ALA A 415 19.77 -11.49 15.34
N LEU A 416 20.90 -10.77 15.24
CA LEU A 416 21.89 -10.64 16.31
C LEU A 416 21.27 -10.06 17.60
N MET A 417 20.40 -9.06 17.48
CA MET A 417 19.76 -8.40 18.62
C MET A 417 18.77 -9.31 19.39
N VAL A 418 18.25 -10.37 18.77
CA VAL A 418 17.27 -11.27 19.42
C VAL A 418 17.79 -12.69 19.65
N GLU A 419 18.90 -13.09 19.02
CA GLU A 419 19.39 -14.48 19.11
C GLU A 419 19.76 -14.88 20.54
N LYS A 420 20.38 -13.97 21.28
CA LYS A 420 20.78 -14.15 22.69
C LYS A 420 19.61 -14.51 23.63
N MET A 421 18.38 -14.25 23.20
CA MET A 421 17.18 -14.56 24.00
C MET A 421 16.73 -16.01 23.87
N PHE A 422 17.18 -16.73 22.85
CA PHE A 422 16.64 -18.04 22.48
C PHE A 422 17.75 -19.08 22.27
N GLU A 423 17.48 -20.29 22.72
CA GLU A 423 18.34 -21.44 22.48
C GLU A 423 17.85 -22.23 21.25
N ILE A 424 18.72 -23.07 20.70
CA ILE A 424 18.36 -23.97 19.60
C ILE A 424 17.91 -25.29 20.21
N ASP A 425 16.65 -25.68 19.95
CA ASP A 425 16.14 -26.98 20.36
C ASP A 425 17.04 -28.12 19.86
N GLU A 426 17.18 -29.19 20.67
CA GLU A 426 18.08 -30.32 20.38
C GLU A 426 17.86 -30.93 18.99
N GLU A 427 16.62 -30.90 18.50
CA GLU A 427 16.25 -31.42 17.18
C GLU A 427 16.91 -30.66 16.01
N TYR A 428 17.27 -29.39 16.22
CA TYR A 428 17.90 -28.54 15.21
C TYR A 428 19.40 -28.31 15.46
N THR A 429 19.99 -28.90 16.50
CA THR A 429 21.42 -28.71 16.79
C THR A 429 22.30 -29.14 15.61
N SER A 430 21.98 -30.27 14.96
CA SER A 430 22.72 -30.77 13.79
C SER A 430 22.34 -30.11 12.46
N LEU A 431 21.40 -29.15 12.46
CA LEU A 431 21.00 -28.47 11.24
C LEU A 431 22.14 -27.61 10.70
N ASP A 432 22.52 -27.84 9.46
CA ASP A 432 23.44 -26.96 8.73
C ASP A 432 22.62 -25.87 8.02
N ILE A 433 22.67 -24.65 8.57
CA ILE A 433 21.90 -23.51 8.06
C ILE A 433 22.40 -23.04 6.69
N GLU A 434 23.67 -23.27 6.36
CA GLU A 434 24.29 -22.92 5.07
C GLU A 434 23.76 -23.82 3.95
N SER A 435 23.26 -25.02 4.29
CA SER A 435 22.55 -25.88 3.34
C SER A 435 21.15 -25.36 2.96
N ILE A 436 20.59 -24.44 3.76
CA ILE A 436 19.28 -23.83 3.54
C ILE A 436 19.44 -22.47 2.85
N PHE A 437 20.37 -21.65 3.32
CA PHE A 437 20.60 -20.30 2.80
C PHE A 437 21.97 -20.21 2.15
N ILE A 438 21.98 -19.92 0.84
CA ILE A 438 23.21 -19.86 0.03
C ILE A 438 23.91 -18.50 0.06
N ASP A 439 23.34 -17.53 0.78
CA ASP A 439 23.77 -16.14 0.80
C ASP A 439 24.32 -15.69 2.15
N ILE A 440 24.72 -16.66 2.99
CA ILE A 440 25.30 -16.43 4.31
C ILE A 440 26.76 -16.91 4.43
N ASP A 441 27.33 -17.53 3.38
CA ASP A 441 28.68 -18.11 3.37
C ASP A 441 29.82 -17.11 3.66
N ASN A 442 29.57 -15.80 3.49
CA ASN A 442 30.55 -14.74 3.74
C ASN A 442 30.38 -14.08 5.12
N LEU A 443 29.41 -14.54 5.92
CA LEU A 443 29.15 -14.03 7.26
C LEU A 443 30.11 -14.66 8.27
N SER A 444 30.25 -14.03 9.43
CA SER A 444 31.01 -14.60 10.55
C SER A 444 30.29 -15.82 11.15
N GLU A 445 31.01 -16.67 11.88
CA GLU A 445 30.42 -17.81 12.59
C GLU A 445 29.29 -17.38 13.56
N GLU A 446 29.45 -16.22 14.19
CA GLU A 446 28.45 -15.61 15.08
C GLU A 446 27.19 -15.17 14.31
N GLU A 447 27.37 -14.50 13.17
CA GLU A 447 26.26 -14.08 12.32
C GLU A 447 25.49 -15.29 11.75
N VAL A 448 26.19 -16.34 11.32
CA VAL A 448 25.59 -17.60 10.87
C VAL A 448 24.82 -18.28 12.00
N LYS A 449 25.39 -18.31 13.22
CA LYS A 449 24.72 -18.84 14.42
C LYS A 449 23.43 -18.05 14.71
N ALA A 450 23.48 -16.72 14.72
CA ALA A 450 22.31 -15.88 14.97
C ALA A 450 21.19 -16.16 13.97
N ILE A 451 21.52 -16.28 12.68
CA ILE A 451 20.55 -16.64 11.63
C ILE A 451 19.94 -18.02 11.89
N LYS A 452 20.76 -19.00 12.30
CA LYS A 452 20.26 -20.34 12.67
C LYS A 452 19.28 -20.26 13.83
N VAL A 453 19.61 -19.52 14.90
CA VAL A 453 18.75 -19.37 16.09
C VAL A 453 17.38 -18.80 15.71
N VAL A 454 17.35 -17.68 14.99
CA VAL A 454 16.07 -17.02 14.63
C VAL A 454 15.27 -17.85 13.63
N TYR A 455 15.93 -18.64 12.78
CA TYR A 455 15.28 -19.54 11.83
C TYR A 455 14.66 -20.74 12.53
N THR A 456 15.40 -21.44 13.38
CA THR A 456 14.91 -22.64 14.07
C THR A 456 13.83 -22.31 15.10
N ASN A 457 13.90 -21.13 15.71
CA ASN A 457 12.82 -20.61 16.53
C ASN A 457 11.64 -20.07 15.71
N GLY A 458 11.73 -20.02 14.38
CA GLY A 458 10.64 -19.53 13.53
C GLY A 458 10.37 -18.03 13.66
N LEU A 459 11.28 -17.26 14.29
CA LEU A 459 11.19 -15.80 14.41
C LEU A 459 11.32 -15.15 13.02
N MET A 460 12.32 -15.58 12.25
CA MET A 460 12.61 -15.08 10.91
C MET A 460 12.68 -16.22 9.89
N SER A 461 12.18 -15.97 8.68
CA SER A 461 12.30 -16.88 7.53
C SER A 461 13.05 -16.21 6.39
N GLY A 462 13.50 -16.99 5.41
CA GLY A 462 14.08 -16.45 4.17
C GLY A 462 13.07 -15.64 3.35
N LYS A 463 13.56 -14.66 2.58
CA LYS A 463 12.75 -13.79 1.71
C LYS A 463 12.46 -14.42 0.35
N SER A 464 13.33 -15.31 -0.10
CA SER A 464 13.16 -16.04 -1.36
C SER A 464 13.72 -17.46 -1.23
N GLN A 465 13.45 -18.29 -2.24
CA GLN A 465 13.87 -19.69 -2.24
C GLN A 465 15.39 -19.79 -2.05
N GLY A 466 15.79 -20.36 -0.91
CA GLY A 466 17.19 -20.59 -0.54
C GLY A 466 17.97 -19.33 -0.13
N ARG A 467 17.33 -18.20 0.18
CA ARG A 467 18.03 -16.95 0.56
C ARG A 467 17.46 -16.29 1.82
N PHE A 468 18.34 -15.90 2.73
CA PHE A 468 18.00 -15.16 3.94
C PHE A 468 17.96 -13.64 3.70
N ASN A 469 18.77 -13.13 2.76
CA ASN A 469 18.97 -11.71 2.47
C ASN A 469 19.50 -10.92 3.70
N PRO A 470 20.69 -11.24 4.24
CA PRO A 470 21.19 -10.69 5.50
C PRO A 470 21.37 -9.16 5.49
N GLU A 471 21.86 -8.62 4.38
CA GLU A 471 22.19 -7.18 4.22
C GLU A 471 20.98 -6.33 3.78
N GLU A 472 19.81 -6.94 3.56
CA GLU A 472 18.60 -6.20 3.22
C GLU A 472 18.01 -5.54 4.46
N PHE A 473 17.53 -4.30 4.32
CA PHE A 473 16.87 -3.59 5.42
C PHE A 473 15.52 -4.22 5.76
N LEU A 474 15.20 -4.20 7.05
CA LEU A 474 13.97 -4.72 7.61
C LEU A 474 12.87 -3.65 7.52
N THR A 475 11.68 -4.02 7.05
CA THR A 475 10.53 -3.10 7.12
C THR A 475 9.91 -3.08 8.51
N ARG A 476 9.17 -2.02 8.83
CA ARG A 476 8.43 -1.91 10.11
C ARG A 476 7.41 -3.02 10.29
N ALA A 477 6.77 -3.48 9.21
CA ALA A 477 5.88 -4.63 9.25
C ALA A 477 6.61 -5.95 9.52
N GLU A 478 7.80 -6.15 8.94
CA GLU A 478 8.62 -7.32 9.23
C GLU A 478 9.09 -7.32 10.69
N ALA A 479 9.51 -6.16 11.21
CA ALA A 479 9.83 -6.00 12.63
C ALA A 479 8.64 -6.31 13.53
N ALA A 480 7.44 -5.86 13.18
CA ALA A 480 6.22 -6.20 13.91
C ALA A 480 5.99 -7.71 13.99
N VAL A 481 6.19 -8.46 12.89
CA VAL A 481 6.10 -9.93 12.90
C VAL A 481 7.11 -10.55 13.85
N ILE A 482 8.36 -10.06 13.84
CA ILE A 482 9.40 -10.58 14.73
C ILE A 482 9.00 -10.35 16.19
N MET A 483 8.56 -9.14 16.54
CA MET A 483 8.20 -8.78 17.91
C MET A 483 6.97 -9.51 18.43
N ASP A 484 6.01 -9.80 17.55
CA ASP A 484 4.84 -10.61 17.90
C ASP A 484 5.27 -12.03 18.28
N LYS A 485 6.12 -12.66 17.47
CA LYS A 485 6.66 -14.00 17.74
C LYS A 485 7.59 -14.05 18.96
N VAL A 486 8.41 -13.02 19.16
CA VAL A 486 9.22 -12.86 20.38
C VAL A 486 8.31 -12.82 21.60
N SER A 487 7.27 -11.99 21.57
CA SER A 487 6.30 -11.87 22.66
C SER A 487 5.54 -13.17 22.92
N GLU A 488 5.20 -13.94 21.88
CA GLU A 488 4.54 -15.24 22.02
C GLU A 488 5.43 -16.33 22.60
N LYS A 489 6.74 -16.30 22.34
CA LYS A 489 7.67 -17.30 22.88
C LYS A 489 8.11 -17.02 24.31
N LEU A 490 8.06 -15.76 24.72
CA LEU A 490 8.43 -15.35 26.07
C LEU A 490 7.29 -15.55 27.09
N ASN A 491 6.03 -15.57 26.61
CA ASN A 491 4.86 -15.94 27.40
C ASN A 491 4.61 -17.45 27.39
#